data_AF-A0A258QT48-F1
#
_entry.id   AF-A0A258QT48-F1
#
_cell.length_a   1.000
_cell.length_b   1.000
_cell.length_c   1.000
_cell.angle_alpha   90.00
_cell.angle_beta   90.00
_cell.angle_gamma   90.00
#
_symmetry.space_group_name_H-M   'P 1'
#
loop_
_entity.id
_entity.type
_entity.pdbx_description
1 polymer ?
#
loop_
_entity_poly.entity_id
_entity_poly.type
_entity_poly.pdbx_seq_one_letter_code
_entity_poly.pdbx_strand_id
1 'polypeptide(L)' 'MFNIKPREPIRFLINSLLVVTALTACSTYPDKNIDPAKNNKTTFERDAIECAQAYPDANSGVHVRQRINCMKLKGWR' A
#
# COMPACT_ATOMS: atom_id res chain seq x y z
N MET A 1 -27.79 -12.36 -29.30
CA MET A 1 -26.85 -11.23 -29.14
C MET A 1 -27.51 -10.15 -28.29
N PHE A 2 -27.21 -10.10 -26.99
CA PHE A 2 -27.69 -9.01 -26.13
C PHE A 2 -26.78 -7.79 -26.32
N ASN A 3 -27.34 -6.71 -26.88
CA ASN A 3 -26.64 -5.46 -27.11
C ASN A 3 -26.83 -4.58 -25.85
N ILE A 4 -25.92 -4.70 -24.89
CA ILE A 4 -25.92 -3.86 -23.69
C ILE A 4 -25.32 -2.50 -24.07
N LYS A 5 -26.17 -1.53 -24.40
CA LYS A 5 -25.74 -0.13 -24.58
C LYS A 5 -25.51 0.47 -23.18
N PRO A 6 -24.27 0.82 -22.79
CA PRO A 6 -24.01 1.36 -21.46
C PRO A 6 -24.73 2.69 -21.31
N ARG A 7 -25.66 2.75 -20.34
CA ARG A 7 -26.38 3.96 -19.95
C ARG A 7 -25.37 4.89 -19.27
N GLU A 8 -25.18 6.10 -19.78
CA GLU A 8 -24.23 7.13 -19.33
C GLU A 8 -23.94 7.19 -17.80
N PRO A 9 -24.92 7.11 -16.86
CA PRO A 9 -24.64 7.05 -15.42
C PRO A 9 -23.73 5.89 -14.99
N ILE A 10 -23.75 4.74 -15.67
CA ILE A 10 -22.89 3.59 -15.37
C ILE A 10 -21.43 3.92 -15.66
N ARG A 11 -21.15 4.72 -16.70
CA ARG A 11 -19.78 5.16 -17.03
C ARG A 11 -19.22 6.09 -15.95
N PHE A 12 -20.04 7.01 -15.45
CA PHE A 12 -19.66 7.88 -14.33
C PHE A 12 -19.41 7.08 -13.06
N LEU A 13 -20.27 6.11 -12.74
CA LEU A 13 -20.09 5.24 -11.56
C LEU A 13 -18.81 4.40 -11.64
N ILE A 14 -18.47 3.85 -12.81
CA ILE A 14 -17.23 3.09 -13.01
C ILE A 14 -16.01 3.99 -12.83
N ASN A 15 -16.00 5.19 -13.41
CA ASN A 15 -14.90 6.13 -13.27
C ASN A 15 -14.73 6.61 -11.81
N SER A 16 -15.83 6.91 -11.11
CA SER A 16 -15.78 7.27 -9.70
C SER A 16 -15.26 6.12 -8.83
N LEU A 17 -15.70 4.88 -9.09
CA LEU A 17 -15.23 3.70 -8.36
C LEU A 17 -13.73 3.47 -8.55
N LEU A 18 -13.22 3.59 -9.78
CA LEU A 18 -11.79 3.44 -10.09
C LEU A 18 -10.95 4.46 -9.31
N VAL A 19 -11.36 5.73 -9.28
CA VAL A 19 -10.67 6.78 -8.51
C VAL A 19 -10.64 6.43 -7.02
N VAL A 20 -11.77 6.06 -6.43
CA VAL A 20 -11.83 5.68 -5.00
C VAL A 20 -10.91 4.51 -4.68
N THR A 21 -10.91 3.46 -5.51
CA THR A 21 -10.03 2.29 -5.28
C THR A 21 -8.54 2.63 -5.38
N ALA A 22 -8.14 3.50 -6.31
CA ALA A 22 -6.76 3.93 -6.46
C ALA A 22 -6.24 4.73 -5.25
N LEU A 23 -7.08 5.60 -4.66
CA LEU A 23 -6.71 6.37 -3.46
C LEU A 23 -6.51 5.48 -2.22
N THR A 24 -7.26 4.39 -2.09
CA THR A 24 -7.15 3.49 -0.92
C THR A 24 -5.91 2.59 -0.91
N ALA A 25 -5.23 2.42 -2.06
CA ALA A 25 -4.03 1.58 -2.13
C ALA A 25 -2.81 2.21 -1.42
N CYS A 26 -2.74 3.54 -1.38
CA CYS A 26 -1.59 4.28 -0.84
C CYS A 26 -1.55 4.37 0.70
N SER A 27 -2.63 4.04 1.42
CA SER A 27 -2.71 4.17 2.89
C SER A 27 -2.30 2.91 3.65
N THR A 28 -1.72 1.92 2.97
CA THR A 28 -1.47 0.59 3.56
C THR A 28 -0.09 0.44 4.21
N TYR A 29 0.82 1.41 4.03
CA TYR A 29 2.15 1.37 4.61
C TYR A 29 2.12 1.87 6.06
N PRO A 30 2.69 1.11 7.02
CA PRO A 30 2.63 1.48 8.42
C PRO A 30 3.50 2.71 8.72
N ASP A 31 2.99 3.66 9.50
CA ASP A 31 3.66 4.94 9.78
C ASP A 31 3.88 5.21 11.28
N LYS A 32 3.33 4.36 12.17
CA LYS A 32 3.48 4.52 13.63
C LYS A 32 4.10 3.30 14.27
N ASN A 33 5.14 3.51 15.07
CA ASN A 33 5.71 2.44 15.88
C ASN A 33 4.93 2.28 17.20
N ILE A 34 4.71 1.04 17.63
CA ILE A 34 4.13 0.71 18.94
C ILE A 34 5.01 1.18 20.11
N ASP A 35 6.32 1.19 19.92
CA ASP A 35 7.29 1.70 20.88
C ASP A 35 7.45 3.22 20.68
N PRO A 36 7.03 4.07 21.64
CA PRO A 36 7.15 5.51 21.53
C PRO A 36 8.58 5.99 21.34
N ALA A 37 9.58 5.27 21.88
CA ALA A 37 10.99 5.61 21.71
C ALA A 37 11.49 5.39 20.28
N LYS A 38 10.82 4.50 19.53
CA LYS A 38 11.13 4.19 18.13
C LYS A 38 10.22 4.91 17.14
N ASN A 39 9.17 5.57 17.60
CA ASN A 39 8.22 6.28 16.74
C ASN A 39 8.78 7.64 16.27
N ASN A 40 9.87 7.59 15.50
CA ASN A 40 10.56 8.75 14.96
C ASN A 40 11.08 8.47 13.54
N LYS A 41 11.34 9.54 12.79
CA LYS A 41 11.77 9.49 11.39
C LYS A 41 13.05 8.67 11.19
N THR A 42 14.05 8.85 12.04
CA THR A 42 15.35 8.16 11.90
C THR A 42 15.20 6.64 12.03
N THR A 43 14.38 6.18 12.98
CA THR A 43 14.13 4.75 13.17
C THR A 43 13.30 4.19 12.02
N PHE A 44 12.31 4.93 11.55
CA PHE A 44 11.50 4.57 10.39
C PHE A 44 12.35 4.34 9.15
N GLU A 45 13.20 5.32 8.80
CA GLU A 45 14.03 5.26 7.60
C GLU A 45 15.00 4.07 7.64
N ARG A 46 15.68 3.86 8.78
CA ARG A 46 16.56 2.71 8.96
C ARG A 46 15.80 1.39 8.77
N ASP A 47 14.66 1.24 9.44
CA ASP A 47 13.86 0.02 9.37
C ASP A 47 13.32 -0.23 7.96
N ALA A 48 12.87 0.82 7.27
CA ALA A 48 12.38 0.73 5.90
C ALA A 48 13.49 0.31 4.91
N ILE A 49 14.71 0.85 5.06
CA ILE A 49 15.88 0.46 4.27
C ILE A 49 16.26 -0.99 4.54
N GLU A 50 16.37 -1.39 5.80
CA GLU A 50 16.67 -2.79 6.17
C GLU A 50 15.64 -3.76 5.57
N CYS A 51 14.35 -3.43 5.66
CA CYS A 51 13.29 -4.22 5.04
C CYS A 51 13.38 -4.23 3.50
N ALA A 52 13.75 -3.12 2.87
CA ALA A 52 13.94 -3.08 1.42
C ALA A 52 15.14 -3.91 0.95
N GLN A 53 16.22 -3.93 1.72
CA GLN A 53 17.40 -4.77 1.46
C GLN A 53 17.10 -6.26 1.64
N ALA A 54 16.33 -6.63 2.66
CA ALA A 54 15.91 -8.01 2.89
C ALA A 54 14.95 -8.53 1.82
N TYR A 55 14.14 -7.65 1.24
CA TYR A 55 13.15 -7.95 0.21
C TYR A 55 13.38 -7.04 -1.02
N PRO A 56 14.43 -7.33 -1.83
CA PRO A 56 14.77 -6.52 -2.99
C PRO A 56 13.65 -6.56 -4.05
N ASP A 57 13.70 -5.60 -4.97
CA ASP A 57 12.68 -5.50 -6.00
C ASP A 57 12.62 -6.78 -6.83
N ALA A 58 11.39 -7.27 -7.02
CA ALA A 58 11.07 -8.43 -7.82
C ALA A 58 9.96 -8.06 -8.80
N ASN A 59 10.03 -8.54 -10.04
CA ASN A 59 9.09 -8.22 -11.13
C ASN A 59 7.61 -8.54 -10.83
N SER A 60 7.30 -9.17 -9.70
CA SER A 60 5.96 -9.59 -9.28
C SER A 60 5.26 -8.65 -8.29
N GLY A 61 5.91 -7.57 -7.82
CA GLY A 61 5.34 -6.68 -6.80
C GLY A 61 5.20 -7.30 -5.38
N VAL A 62 5.51 -8.60 -5.23
CA VAL A 62 5.43 -9.35 -3.97
C VAL A 62 6.33 -8.73 -2.88
N HIS A 63 7.46 -8.16 -3.29
CA HIS A 63 8.40 -7.46 -2.42
C HIS A 63 7.75 -6.31 -1.64
N VAL A 64 6.74 -5.63 -2.20
CA VAL A 64 6.02 -4.54 -1.51
C VAL A 64 5.30 -5.07 -0.27
N ARG A 65 4.55 -6.17 -0.42
CA ARG A 65 3.84 -6.82 0.71
C ARG A 65 4.82 -7.36 1.74
N GLN A 66 5.95 -7.91 1.30
CA GLN A 66 7.00 -8.41 2.20
C GLN A 66 7.64 -7.28 3.01
N ARG A 67 7.92 -6.12 2.40
CA ARG A 67 8.43 -4.93 3.10
C ARG A 67 7.43 -4.42 4.14
N ILE A 68 6.14 -4.33 3.79
CA ILE A 68 5.08 -3.95 4.74
C ILE A 68 5.03 -4.93 5.92
N ASN A 69 5.10 -6.24 5.66
CA ASN A 69 5.10 -7.24 6.73
C ASN A 69 6.36 -7.15 7.60
N CYS A 70 7.52 -6.86 7.01
CA CYS A 70 8.77 -6.65 7.73
C CYS A 70 8.67 -5.44 8.70
N MET A 71 8.10 -4.33 8.24
CA MET A 71 7.83 -3.17 9.11
C MET A 71 6.89 -3.54 10.26
N LYS A 72 5.85 -4.34 10.00
CA LYS A 72 4.94 -4.82 11.05
C LYS A 72 5.64 -5.68 12.10
N LEU A 73 6.58 -6.53 11.70
CA LEU A 73 7.40 -7.31 12.64
C LEU A 73 8.30 -6.42 13.51
N LYS A 74 8.72 -5.26 13.00
CA LYS A 74 9.47 -4.24 13.73
C LYS A 74 8.59 -3.31 14.60
N GLY A 75 7.29 -3.58 14.67
CA GLY A 75 6.34 -2.85 15.52
C GLY A 75 5.67 -1.66 14.85
N TRP A 76 5.85 -1.47 13.53
CA TRP A 76 5.17 -0.43 12.77
C TRP A 76 3.74 -0.87 12.38
N ARG A 77 2.78 0.04 12.48
CA ARG A 77 1.36 -0.21 12.17
C ARG A 77 0.70 0.99 11.52
#